data_AF-A0AAW2KSJ6-F1
#
_entry.id   AF-A0AAW2KSJ6-F1
#
_cell.length_a   1.000
_cell.length_b   1.000
_cell.length_c   1.000
_cell.angle_alpha   90.00
_cell.angle_beta   90.00
_cell.angle_gamma   90.00
#
_symmetry.space_group_name_H-M   'P 1'
#
loop_
_entity.id
_entity.type
_entity.pdbx_description
1 polymer ?
#
loop_
_entity_poly.entity_id
_entity_poly.type
_entity_poly.pdbx_seq_one_letter_code
_entity_poly.pdbx_strand_id
1 'polypeptide(L)' 'MEKPTRFVVELCLLKQPAFLRLLKLAEEEYGFQQTGTLAVPCPPEELKRILQDKTWKNTKKRDFNTEETLQCKPGERSSP' A
#
# COMPACT_ATOMS: atom_id res chain seq x y z
N MET A 1 -19.75 -14.68 13.33
CA MET A 1 -19.45 -13.37 12.72
C MET A 1 -17.99 -13.08 12.98
N GLU A 2 -17.15 -13.23 11.96
CA GLU A 2 -15.74 -12.82 12.06
C GLU A 2 -15.66 -11.30 11.94
N LYS A 3 -14.98 -10.65 12.87
CA LYS A 3 -14.89 -9.18 12.92
C LYS A 3 -13.69 -8.73 12.08
N PRO A 4 -13.82 -7.65 11.29
CA PRO A 4 -12.69 -7.14 10.53
C PRO A 4 -11.57 -6.69 11.47
N THR A 5 -10.35 -7.18 11.23
CA THR A 5 -9.16 -6.78 11.98
C THR A 5 -8.51 -5.59 11.29
N ARG A 6 -8.30 -4.50 12.03
CA ARG A 6 -7.62 -3.30 11.52
C ARG A 6 -6.16 -3.34 11.93
N PHE A 7 -5.26 -3.09 10.98
CA PHE A 7 -3.84 -2.93 11.24
C PHE A 7 -3.45 -1.48 10.98
N VAL A 8 -2.70 -0.88 11.92
CA VAL A 8 -2.10 0.43 11.74
C VAL A 8 -0.61 0.21 11.53
N VAL A 9 -0.09 0.72 10.42
CA VAL A 9 1.30 0.51 9.99
C VAL A 9 1.91 1.84 9.57
N GLU A 10 3.22 1.98 9.72
CA GLU A 10 3.92 3.15 9.21
C GLU A 10 4.03 3.09 7.69
N LEU A 11 3.95 4.25 7.03
CA LEU A 11 4.08 4.35 5.58
C LEU A 11 5.42 3.81 5.06
N CYS A 12 6.47 3.83 5.88
CA CYS A 12 7.76 3.29 5.49
C CYS A 12 7.71 1.77 5.23
N LEU A 13 6.75 1.06 5.81
CA LEU A 13 6.54 -0.37 5.57
C LEU A 13 6.13 -0.67 4.11
N LEU A 14 5.48 0.29 3.43
CA LEU A 14 5.12 0.14 2.01
C LEU A 14 6.35 -0.04 1.12
N LYS A 15 7.55 0.34 1.60
CA LYS A 15 8.83 0.16 0.90
C LYS A 15 9.48 -1.21 1.14
N GLN A 16 8.92 -2.03 2.03
CA GLN A 16 9.45 -3.37 2.28
C GLN A 16 9.23 -4.23 1.02
N PRO A 17 10.23 -5.00 0.57
CA PRO A 17 10.10 -5.81 -0.65
C PRO A 17 8.91 -6.78 -0.61
N ALA A 18 8.59 -7.32 0.57
CA ALA A 18 7.44 -8.18 0.73
C ALA A 18 6.11 -7.43 0.52
N PHE A 19 5.99 -6.20 1.00
CA PHE A 19 4.81 -5.37 0.79
C PHE A 19 4.72 -4.87 -0.66
N LEU A 20 5.85 -4.50 -1.27
CA LEU A 20 5.92 -4.11 -2.68
C LEU A 20 5.44 -5.21 -3.62
N ARG A 21 5.75 -6.48 -3.32
CA ARG A 21 5.23 -7.62 -4.10
C ARG A 21 3.70 -7.67 -4.07
N LEU A 22 3.08 -7.39 -2.92
CA LEU A 22 1.62 -7.35 -2.80
C LEU A 22 1.02 -6.17 -3.56
N LEU A 23 1.65 -5.00 -3.49
CA LEU A 23 1.24 -3.81 -4.23
C LEU A 23 1.32 -4.03 -5.75
N LYS A 24 2.36 -4.71 -6.22
CA LYS A 24 2.50 -5.06 -7.63
C LYS A 24 1.40 -6.03 -8.10
N LEU A 25 1.05 -7.03 -7.29
CA LEU A 25 -0.07 -7.92 -7.60
C LEU A 25 -1.39 -7.14 -7.68
N ALA A 26 -1.60 -6.19 -6.76
CA ALA A 26 -2.76 -5.32 -6.80
C ALA A 26 -2.79 -4.45 -8.07
N GLU A 27 -1.65 -3.92 -8.49
CA GLU A 27 -1.50 -3.18 -9.74
C GLU A 27 -1.81 -4.06 -10.96
N GLU A 28 -1.29 -5.29 -11.02
CA GLU A 28 -1.53 -6.20 -12.14
C GLU A 28 -3.01 -6.63 -12.24
N GLU A 29 -3.70 -6.80 -11.10
CA GLU A 29 -5.08 -7.25 -11.05
C GLU A 29 -6.11 -6.11 -11.22
N TYR A 30 -5.87 -4.97 -10.56
CA TYR A 30 -6.83 -3.86 -10.49
C TYR A 30 -6.37 -2.61 -11.24
N GLY A 31 -5.12 -2.57 -11.69
CA GLY A 31 -4.51 -1.36 -12.25
C GLY A 31 -4.37 -0.24 -11.22
N PHE A 32 -4.04 0.95 -11.74
CA PHE A 32 -3.95 2.19 -10.95
C PHE A 32 -5.23 3.03 -10.96
N GLN A 33 -6.27 2.60 -11.67
CA GLN A 33 -7.52 3.34 -11.82
C GLN A 33 -8.48 3.12 -10.63
N GLN A 34 -7.96 2.60 -9.51
CA GLN A 34 -8.72 2.42 -8.28
C GLN A 34 -9.02 3.79 -7.67
N THR A 35 -10.31 4.15 -7.61
CA THR A 35 -10.73 5.40 -6.98
C THR A 35 -11.00 5.15 -5.49
N GLY A 36 -10.18 5.73 -4.62
CA GLY A 36 -10.36 5.67 -3.16
C GLY A 36 -9.41 4.70 -2.48
N THR A 37 -9.95 3.61 -1.92
CA THR A 37 -9.18 2.65 -1.11
C THR A 37 -8.45 1.65 -1.99
N LEU A 38 -7.15 1.44 -1.72
CA LEU A 38 -6.37 0.40 -2.35
C LEU A 38 -6.80 -0.99 -1.85
N ALA A 39 -7.26 -1.85 -2.75
CA ALA A 39 -7.45 -3.27 -2.47
C ALA A 39 -6.15 -4.02 -2.77
N VAL A 40 -5.72 -4.88 -1.85
CA VAL A 40 -4.51 -5.69 -2.01
C VAL A 40 -4.91 -7.17 -1.96
N PRO A 41 -4.64 -7.96 -3.02
CA PRO A 41 -4.95 -9.38 -3.04
C PRO A 41 -3.93 -10.13 -2.18
N CYS A 42 -4.20 -10.23 -0.87
CA CYS A 42 -3.37 -10.99 0.05
C CYS A 42 -4.19 -11.62 1.18
N PRO A 43 -3.80 -12.80 1.68
CA PRO A 43 -4.42 -13.37 2.87
C PRO A 43 -3.98 -12.60 4.13
N PRO A 44 -4.86 -12.46 5.13
CA PRO A 44 -4.57 -11.69 6.34
C PRO A 44 -3.38 -12.23 7.15
N GLU A 45 -3.12 -13.55 7.08
CA GLU A 45 -1.98 -14.19 7.72
C GLU A 45 -0.65 -13.75 7.10
N GLU A 46 -0.60 -13.59 5.78
CA GLU A 46 0.59 -13.15 5.06
C GLU A 46 0.87 -11.68 5.34
N LEU A 47 -0.16 -10.85 5.33
CA LEU A 47 -0.05 -9.46 5.76
C LEU A 47 0.54 -9.39 7.17
N LYS A 48 0.01 -10.17 8.13
CA LYS A 48 0.50 -10.20 9.51
C LYS A 48 1.97 -10.62 9.61
N ARG A 49 2.43 -11.57 8.79
CA ARG A 49 3.85 -11.97 8.73
C ARG A 49 4.73 -10.82 8.24
N ILE A 50 4.30 -10.12 7.20
CA ILE A 50 5.00 -8.93 6.67
C ILE A 50 5.10 -7.84 7.73
N LEU A 51 4.02 -7.61 8.50
CA LEU A 51 4.01 -6.64 9.61
C LEU A 51 4.95 -7.03 10.76
N GLN A 52 5.16 -8.33 10.97
CA GLN A 52 5.98 -8.86 12.05
C GLN A 52 7.46 -9.00 11.68
N ASP A 53 7.79 -8.82 10.40
CA ASP A 53 9.16 -8.95 9.92
C ASP A 53 10.05 -7.84 10.52
N LYS A 54 11.00 -8.27 11.36
CA LYS A 54 11.91 -7.36 12.08
C LYS A 54 13.12 -6.97 11.24
N THR A 55 13.34 -7.62 10.09
CA THR A 55 14.54 -7.43 9.26
C THR A 55 14.60 -6.04 8.64
N TRP A 56 13.45 -5.39 8.43
CA TRP A 56 13.33 -4.05 7.85
C TRP A 56 13.70 -2.91 8.82
N LYS A 57 13.70 -3.14 10.14
CA LYS A 57 13.82 -2.08 11.17
C LYS A 57 15.14 -1.30 11.21
N ASN A 58 16.10 -1.60 10.32
CA ASN A 58 17.45 -1.02 10.37
C ASN A 58 17.76 0.00 9.27
N THR A 59 16.88 0.23 8.30
CA THR A 59 17.10 1.23 7.25
C THR A 59 16.46 2.56 7.60
N LYS A 60 17.18 3.30 8.46
CA LYS A 60 17.21 4.76 8.65
C LYS A 60 15.91 5.55 8.42
N LYS A 61 15.50 6.26 9.48
CA LYS A 61 15.08 7.67 9.45
C LYS A 61 15.54 8.36 8.15
N ARG A 62 14.72 8.30 7.11
CA ARG A 62 14.74 9.24 6.02
C ARG A 62 13.36 9.79 6.03
N ASP A 63 13.26 10.92 6.72
CA ASP A 63 12.12 11.80 6.72
C ASP A 63 11.53 11.80 5.31
N PHE A 64 10.26 11.41 5.19
CA PHE A 64 9.51 11.71 3.99
C PHE A 64 9.27 13.22 4.00
N ASN A 65 10.31 13.98 3.66
CA ASN A 65 10.23 15.37 3.29
C ASN A 65 10.86 15.48 1.90
N THR A 66 10.10 15.05 0.91
CA THR A 66 10.04 15.78 -0.33
C THR A 66 8.57 15.83 -0.66
N GLU A 67 8.10 17.07 -0.76
CA GLU A 67 6.89 17.47 -1.44
C GLU A 67 6.80 16.78 -2.81
N GLU A 68 6.40 15.52 -2.84
CA GLU A 68 5.87 14.90 -4.04
C GLU A 68 4.36 15.02 -3.88
N THR A 69 3.83 16.15 -4.34
CA THR A 69 2.42 16.31 -4.68
C THR A 69 2.04 15.16 -5.61
N LEU A 70 1.58 14.04 -5.03
CA LEU A 70 0.70 13.09 -5.70
C LEU A 70 -0.60 13.84 -5.96
N GLN A 71 -0.58 14.65 -7.01
CA GLN A 71 -1.78 15.28 -7.50
C GLN A 71 -2.59 14.19 -8.21
N CYS A 72 -3.42 13.48 -7.45
CA CYS A 72 -4.56 12.78 -8.01
C CYS A 72 -5.37 13.83 -8.79
N LYS A 73 -5.18 13.88 -10.11
CA LYS A 73 -6.01 14.71 -10.97
C LYS A 73 -7.39 14.06 -10.99
N PRO A 74 -8.46 14.74 -10.54
CA PRO A 74 -9.81 14.22 -10.68
C PRO A 74 -10.11 14.02 -12.17
N GLY A 75 -10.66 12.86 -12.51
CA GLY A 75 -10.87 12.43 -13.89
C GLY A 75 -11.61 13.46 -14.73
N GLU A 76 -11.00 13.81 -15.86
CA GLU A 76 -11.71 14.50 -16.94
C GLU A 76 -12.66 13.50 -17.59
N ARG A 77 -13.95 13.67 -17.31
CA ARG A 77 -15.04 12.99 -18.02
C ARG A 77 -15.04 13.53 -19.46
N SER A 78 -14.36 12.83 -20.38
CA SER A 78 -14.52 13.11 -21.80
C SER A 78 -15.88 12.58 -22.27
N SER A 79 -16.84 13.50 -22.45
CA SER A 79 -18.02 13.37 -23.32
C SER A 79 -17.78 14.27 -24.54
N PRO A 80 -18.34 13.99 -25.73
CA PRO A 80 -19.70 13.50 -25.98
C PRO A 80 -19.81 12.00 -26.28
#